data_AF-E4YZE2-F1
#
_entry.id   AF-E4YZE2-F1
#
_cell.length_a   1.000
_cell.length_b   1.000
_cell.length_c   1.000
_cell.angle_alpha   90.00
_cell.angle_beta   90.00
_cell.angle_gamma   90.00
#
_symmetry.space_group_name_H-M   'P 1'
#
loop_
_entity.id
_entity.type
_entity.pdbx_description
1 polymer ?
#
loop_
_entity_poly.entity_id
_entity_poly.type
_entity_poly.pdbx_seq_one_letter_code
_entity_poly.pdbx_strand_id
1 'polypeptide(L)'
;MSYYQRGGYRPRGRGGYRGRGHFRGGWRGGHGGPRPPMGGPRPPMPQQFVPHVPFDFVICEKSFPRIRPNLDEDDILKALEERDFLIRPDESEYNSLKELHDKIIAGISAVQQTSRQSDFMTGDMDQPENFQIIEFTTIGSYTRNCLLKNNKRVDLAVIISTLPTHETIG
;
A
#
# COMPACT_ATOMS: atom_id res chain seq x y z
N MET A 1 40.52 -18.11 40.61
CA MET A 1 41.65 -17.48 41.34
C MET A 1 42.24 -16.36 40.49
N SER A 2 41.82 -15.12 40.75
CA SER A 2 42.63 -13.89 40.72
C SER A 2 41.71 -12.74 41.18
N TYR A 3 42.20 -11.95 42.13
CA TYR A 3 41.50 -10.92 42.90
C TYR A 3 41.81 -9.51 42.34
N TYR A 4 41.26 -8.50 43.03
CA TYR A 4 41.43 -7.04 42.96
C TYR A 4 40.33 -6.26 42.20
N GLN A 5 39.74 -5.17 42.71
CA GLN A 5 39.51 -4.63 44.05
C GLN A 5 38.56 -3.42 43.84
N ARG A 6 37.70 -3.12 44.82
CA ARG A 6 36.80 -1.95 44.88
C ARG A 6 37.51 -0.62 45.16
N GLY A 7 36.82 0.49 44.85
CA GLY A 7 36.87 1.78 45.58
C GLY A 7 37.00 2.98 44.64
N GLY A 8 36.35 4.14 44.81
CA GLY A 8 35.48 4.68 45.86
C GLY A 8 35.32 6.21 45.67
N TYR A 9 34.45 6.82 46.48
CA TYR A 9 34.35 8.25 46.86
C TYR A 9 33.65 9.31 45.95
N ARG A 10 32.46 9.76 46.42
CA ARG A 10 31.93 11.16 46.33
C ARG A 10 32.58 12.01 47.47
N PRO A 11 32.34 13.34 47.72
CA PRO A 11 31.36 14.32 47.17
C PRO A 11 31.79 15.84 47.11
N ARG A 12 30.82 16.71 46.76
CA ARG A 12 30.55 18.13 47.23
C ARG A 12 31.25 19.37 46.61
N GLY A 13 30.40 20.36 46.29
CA GLY A 13 30.62 21.84 46.31
C GLY A 13 29.46 22.53 45.58
N ARG A 14 28.50 23.30 46.15
CA ARG A 14 28.45 24.47 47.08
C ARG A 14 28.82 25.81 46.42
N GLY A 15 27.82 26.70 46.27
CA GLY A 15 27.94 28.16 46.02
C GLY A 15 26.77 28.68 45.17
N GLY A 16 25.78 29.43 45.67
CA GLY A 16 25.81 30.87 46.01
C GLY A 16 25.64 31.69 44.71
N TYR A 17 24.71 32.62 44.49
CA TYR A 17 24.20 33.73 45.30
C TYR A 17 22.91 34.34 44.72
N ARG A 18 22.12 34.98 45.57
CA ARG A 18 21.02 35.92 45.23
C ARG A 18 21.60 37.21 44.61
N GLY A 19 20.92 37.79 43.62
CA GLY A 19 21.23 39.13 43.11
C GLY A 19 20.05 39.78 42.41
N ARG A 20 19.34 40.66 43.13
CA ARG A 20 18.31 41.58 42.62
C ARG A 20 19.03 42.88 42.24
N GLY A 21 18.89 43.37 41.00
CA GLY A 21 19.47 44.64 40.57
C GLY A 21 18.81 45.19 39.31
N HIS A 22 18.17 46.35 39.43
CA HIS A 22 17.54 47.11 38.35
C HIS A 22 18.53 48.10 37.74
N PHE A 23 18.76 48.07 36.42
CA PHE A 23 19.27 49.18 35.59
C PHE A 23 18.77 48.95 34.15
N ARG A 24 17.65 49.54 33.73
CA ARG A 24 17.48 50.87 33.09
C ARG A 24 18.41 51.08 31.87
N GLY A 25 17.85 50.94 30.66
CA GLY A 25 18.57 51.24 29.42
C GLY A 25 17.77 51.00 28.13
N GLY A 26 16.89 51.94 27.79
CA GLY A 26 16.59 52.39 26.42
C GLY A 26 16.25 51.36 25.33
N TRP A 27 14.95 51.14 25.10
CA TRP A 27 14.43 50.84 23.76
C TRP A 27 13.38 51.90 23.40
N ARG A 28 13.88 53.10 23.09
CA ARG A 28 13.18 54.06 22.23
C ARG A 28 13.42 53.61 20.79
N GLY A 29 12.36 53.38 20.03
CA GLY A 29 12.46 53.15 18.59
C GLY A 29 11.13 52.63 18.06
N GLY A 30 10.46 53.42 17.24
CA GLY A 30 9.07 53.24 16.86
C GLY A 30 8.80 52.01 15.99
N HIS A 31 7.57 51.52 16.07
CA HIS A 31 6.60 51.63 14.98
C HIS A 31 5.24 51.19 15.51
N GLY A 32 4.25 52.07 15.36
CA GLY A 32 2.87 51.81 15.73
C GLY A 32 2.28 50.74 14.83
N GLY A 33 2.03 49.57 15.41
CA GLY A 33 1.02 48.63 14.94
C GLY A 33 0.17 48.26 16.15
N PRO A 34 -1.15 48.10 16.02
CA PRO A 34 -1.98 47.67 17.14
C PRO A 34 -1.48 46.30 17.61
N ARG A 35 -0.88 46.26 18.80
CA ARG A 35 -0.57 44.99 19.48
C ARG A 35 -1.92 44.32 19.73
N PRO A 36 -2.12 43.06 19.29
CA PRO A 36 -3.37 42.37 19.56
C PRO A 36 -3.56 42.30 21.08
N PRO A 37 -4.79 42.49 21.58
CA PRO A 37 -5.06 42.50 23.02
C PRO A 37 -4.58 41.19 23.63
N MET A 38 -3.53 41.28 24.45
CA MET A 38 -2.94 40.18 25.19
C MET A 38 -3.88 39.81 26.35
N GLY A 39 -4.97 39.11 26.04
CA GLY A 39 -5.96 38.73 27.05
C GLY A 39 -7.26 38.09 26.54
N GLY A 40 -7.49 38.01 25.23
CA GLY A 40 -8.65 37.29 24.69
C GLY A 40 -8.47 35.76 24.73
N PRO A 41 -9.54 34.97 24.88
CA PRO A 41 -9.48 33.52 24.75
C PRO A 41 -8.82 33.16 23.42
N ARG A 42 -7.67 32.46 23.48
CA ARG A 42 -7.05 31.94 22.27
C ARG A 42 -8.05 30.96 21.64
N PRO A 43 -8.32 31.03 20.33
CA PRO A 43 -9.15 30.03 19.68
C PRO A 43 -8.58 28.64 19.98
N PRO A 44 -9.42 27.63 20.26
CA PRO A 44 -8.95 26.28 20.50
C PRO A 44 -8.07 25.86 19.33
N MET A 45 -6.86 25.38 19.62
CA MET A 45 -5.99 24.90 18.55
C MET A 45 -6.74 23.80 17.80
N PRO A 46 -6.72 23.81 16.46
CA PRO A 46 -7.40 22.77 15.69
C PRO A 46 -6.86 21.44 16.15
N GLN A 47 -7.77 20.57 16.64
CA GLN A 47 -7.38 19.22 17.03
C GLN A 47 -6.85 18.54 15.77
N GLN A 48 -5.54 18.32 15.76
CA GLN A 48 -4.88 17.68 14.66
C GLN A 48 -5.42 16.26 14.56
N PHE A 49 -6.00 15.91 13.41
CA PHE A 49 -6.51 14.55 13.20
C PHE A 49 -5.33 13.58 13.27
N VAL A 50 -5.36 12.72 14.29
CA VAL A 50 -4.41 11.61 14.41
C VAL A 50 -5.16 10.35 13.97
N PRO A 51 -4.79 9.74 12.83
CA PRO A 51 -5.45 8.51 12.38
C PRO A 51 -5.20 7.40 13.40
N HIS A 52 -6.28 6.83 13.93
CA HIS A 52 -6.21 5.70 14.84
C HIS A 52 -6.03 4.42 14.05
N VAL A 53 -4.85 3.81 14.14
CA VAL A 53 -4.60 2.46 13.61
C VAL A 53 -5.06 1.45 14.65
N PRO A 54 -5.96 0.51 14.31
CA PRO A 54 -6.38 -0.52 15.25
C PRO A 54 -5.20 -1.40 15.65
N PHE A 55 -5.30 -1.98 16.85
CA PHE A 55 -4.30 -2.92 17.34
C PHE A 55 -4.26 -4.20 16.49
N ASP A 56 -3.05 -4.65 16.14
CA ASP A 56 -2.77 -5.93 15.48
C ASP A 56 -1.63 -6.63 16.23
N PHE A 57 -1.91 -7.83 16.75
CA PHE A 57 -0.94 -8.61 17.50
C PHE A 57 0.29 -8.98 16.68
N VAL A 58 0.14 -9.31 15.39
CA VAL A 58 1.24 -9.78 14.54
C VAL A 58 2.25 -8.65 14.30
N ILE A 59 1.76 -7.43 14.11
CA ILE A 59 2.62 -6.25 13.90
C ILE A 59 3.43 -5.94 15.16
N CYS A 60 2.87 -6.16 16.35
CA CYS A 60 3.49 -5.79 17.62
C CYS A 60 4.04 -6.97 18.42
N GLU A 61 4.19 -8.15 17.81
CA GLU A 61 4.53 -9.42 18.49
C GLU A 61 5.76 -9.31 19.40
N LYS A 62 6.79 -8.55 18.98
CA LYS A 62 8.01 -8.29 19.77
C LYS A 62 7.74 -7.64 21.14
N SER A 63 6.65 -6.89 21.25
CA SER A 63 6.23 -6.22 22.49
C SER A 63 5.45 -7.16 23.41
N PHE A 64 5.02 -8.31 22.92
CA PHE A 64 4.21 -9.31 23.63
C PHE A 64 4.93 -10.67 23.66
N PRO A 65 6.08 -10.79 24.35
CA PRO A 65 6.79 -12.05 24.46
C PRO A 65 5.89 -13.10 25.13
N ARG A 66 5.77 -14.26 24.49
CA ARG A 66 4.95 -15.36 25.01
C ARG A 66 5.57 -15.94 26.27
N ILE A 67 4.75 -16.10 27.30
CA ILE A 67 5.15 -16.68 28.59
C ILE A 67 5.14 -18.22 28.53
N ARG A 68 4.38 -18.79 27.60
CA ARG A 68 4.24 -20.24 27.37
C ARG A 68 4.69 -20.57 25.94
N PRO A 69 5.17 -21.81 25.69
CA PRO A 69 5.44 -22.25 24.32
C PRO A 69 4.18 -22.15 23.46
N ASN A 70 4.37 -22.05 22.15
CA ASN A 70 3.27 -22.10 21.20
C ASN A 70 2.50 -23.40 21.39
N LEU A 71 1.18 -23.31 21.19
CA LEU A 71 0.38 -24.52 21.11
C LEU A 71 0.81 -25.29 19.86
N ASP A 72 0.62 -26.60 19.92
CA ASP A 72 0.73 -27.44 18.74
C ASP A 72 -0.40 -27.06 17.76
N GLU A 73 -0.03 -26.74 16.53
CA GLU A 73 -0.92 -26.29 15.46
C GLU A 73 -1.03 -27.32 14.33
N ASP A 74 -0.43 -28.51 14.48
CA ASP A 74 -0.37 -29.55 13.45
C ASP A 74 -1.74 -29.92 12.88
N ASP A 75 -2.75 -30.07 13.76
CA ASP A 75 -4.13 -30.37 13.34
C ASP A 75 -4.74 -29.24 12.49
N ILE A 76 -4.43 -27.98 12.82
CA ILE A 76 -4.92 -26.80 12.09
C ILE A 76 -4.23 -26.71 10.74
N LEU A 77 -2.91 -26.90 10.71
CA LEU A 77 -2.12 -26.88 9.48
C LEU A 77 -2.59 -27.96 8.51
N LYS A 78 -2.81 -29.19 9.01
CA LYS A 78 -3.35 -30.28 8.21
C LYS A 78 -4.74 -29.96 7.66
N ALA A 79 -5.64 -29.40 8.47
CA ALA A 79 -6.97 -29.01 8.01
C ALA A 79 -6.92 -27.89 6.94
N LEU A 80 -5.96 -26.97 7.04
CA LEU A 80 -5.74 -25.93 6.02
C LEU A 80 -5.23 -26.53 4.71
N GLU A 81 -4.30 -27.48 4.76
CA GLU A 81 -3.80 -28.20 3.59
C GLU A 81 -4.90 -29.02 2.90
N GLU A 82 -5.70 -29.75 3.67
CA GLU A 82 -6.85 -30.50 3.15
C GLU A 82 -7.85 -29.56 2.46
N ARG A 83 -8.14 -28.41 3.08
CA ARG A 83 -9.05 -27.42 2.49
C ARG A 83 -8.48 -26.80 1.22
N ASP A 84 -7.19 -26.49 1.20
CA ASP A 84 -6.47 -25.97 0.03
C ASP A 84 -6.54 -26.96 -1.15
N PHE A 85 -6.31 -28.25 -0.89
CA PHE A 85 -6.47 -29.29 -1.90
C PHE A 85 -7.90 -29.36 -2.46
N LEU A 86 -8.92 -29.19 -1.63
CA LEU A 86 -10.32 -29.22 -2.06
C LEU A 86 -10.72 -28.04 -2.95
N ILE A 87 -10.15 -26.85 -2.72
CA ILE A 87 -10.52 -25.63 -3.44
C ILE A 87 -9.60 -25.33 -4.63
N ARG A 88 -8.40 -25.89 -4.68
CA ARG A 88 -7.46 -25.70 -5.78
C ARG A 88 -7.97 -26.41 -7.05
N PRO A 89 -7.88 -25.78 -8.23
CA PRO A 89 -8.16 -26.45 -9.51
C PRO A 89 -7.22 -27.64 -9.74
N ASP A 90 -7.73 -28.68 -10.41
CA ASP A 90 -6.88 -29.82 -10.77
C ASP A 90 -5.88 -29.41 -11.88
N GLU A 91 -4.74 -30.09 -11.97
CA GLU A 91 -3.69 -29.75 -12.94
C GLU A 91 -4.16 -29.78 -14.40
N SER A 92 -5.02 -30.76 -14.74
CA SER A 92 -5.61 -30.88 -16.08
C SER A 92 -6.49 -29.68 -16.43
N GLU A 93 -7.26 -29.18 -15.46
CA GLU A 93 -8.16 -28.04 -15.62
C GLU A 93 -7.36 -26.74 -15.75
N TYR A 94 -6.30 -26.59 -14.95
CA TYR A 94 -5.38 -25.46 -15.05
C TYR A 94 -4.68 -25.42 -16.41
N ASN A 95 -4.18 -26.56 -16.89
CA ASN A 95 -3.54 -26.65 -18.20
C ASN A 95 -4.51 -26.31 -19.34
N SER A 96 -5.76 -26.79 -19.26
CA SER A 96 -6.80 -26.45 -20.24
C SER A 96 -7.08 -24.95 -20.27
N LEU A 97 -7.14 -24.30 -19.10
CA LEU A 97 -7.33 -22.86 -18.98
C LEU A 97 -6.14 -22.07 -19.53
N LYS A 98 -4.92 -22.55 -19.27
CA LYS A 98 -3.67 -21.99 -19.79
C LYS A 98 -3.63 -22.06 -21.31
N GLU A 99 -3.97 -23.19 -21.91
CA GLU A 99 -4.03 -23.32 -23.38
C GLU A 99 -5.04 -22.35 -24.00
N LEU A 100 -6.20 -22.15 -23.37
CA LEU A 100 -7.19 -21.18 -23.81
C LEU A 100 -6.64 -19.75 -23.70
N HIS A 101 -6.02 -19.41 -22.57
CA HIS A 101 -5.36 -18.11 -22.38
C HIS A 101 -4.30 -17.83 -23.45
N ASP A 102 -3.44 -18.81 -23.74
CA ASP A 102 -2.34 -18.65 -24.70
C ASP A 102 -2.89 -18.46 -26.13
N LYS A 103 -3.98 -19.15 -26.48
CA LYS A 103 -4.69 -18.95 -27.77
C LYS A 103 -5.29 -17.55 -27.88
N ILE A 104 -5.90 -17.03 -26.82
CA ILE A 104 -6.49 -15.68 -26.81
C ILE A 104 -5.38 -14.63 -26.94
N ILE A 105 -4.27 -14.77 -26.20
CA ILE A 105 -3.12 -13.86 -26.32
C ILE A 105 -2.54 -13.89 -27.73
N ALA A 106 -2.38 -15.08 -28.32
CA ALA A 106 -1.93 -15.21 -29.69
C ALA A 106 -2.88 -14.46 -30.66
N GLY A 107 -4.19 -14.61 -30.50
CA GLY A 107 -5.19 -13.89 -31.29
C GLY A 107 -5.10 -12.36 -31.12
N ILE A 108 -5.03 -11.86 -29.89
CA ILE A 108 -4.90 -10.43 -29.59
C ILE A 108 -3.60 -9.87 -30.20
N SER A 109 -2.48 -10.59 -30.05
CA SER A 109 -1.20 -10.16 -30.60
C SER A 109 -1.19 -10.13 -32.13
N ALA A 110 -1.88 -11.07 -32.80
CA ALA A 110 -2.08 -11.04 -34.25
C ALA A 110 -2.90 -9.81 -34.67
N VAL A 111 -4.00 -9.51 -33.99
CA VAL A 111 -4.80 -8.30 -34.24
C VAL A 111 -3.98 -7.03 -34.00
N GLN A 112 -3.13 -6.99 -32.97
CA GLN A 112 -2.25 -5.86 -32.70
C GLN A 112 -1.22 -5.63 -33.83
N GLN A 113 -0.76 -6.69 -34.48
CA GLN A 113 0.15 -6.59 -35.64
C GLN A 113 -0.59 -6.17 -36.91
N THR A 114 -1.78 -6.73 -37.15
CA THR A 114 -2.59 -6.46 -38.34
C THR A 114 -3.28 -5.10 -38.29
N SER A 115 -3.69 -4.60 -37.13
CA SER A 115 -4.39 -3.30 -36.94
C SER A 115 -3.57 -2.06 -37.36
N ARG A 116 -2.31 -2.23 -37.76
CA ARG A 116 -1.56 -1.21 -38.52
C ARG A 116 -2.04 -1.05 -39.98
N GLN A 117 -2.86 -1.98 -40.46
CA GLN A 117 -3.43 -2.10 -41.80
C GLN A 117 -4.94 -2.38 -41.61
N SER A 118 -5.75 -1.34 -41.56
CA SER A 118 -7.11 -1.37 -41.00
C SER A 118 -8.15 -2.11 -41.88
N ASP A 119 -8.63 -3.26 -41.39
CA ASP A 119 -9.89 -3.91 -41.86
C ASP A 119 -11.11 -3.57 -40.96
N PHE A 120 -10.89 -2.97 -39.77
CA PHE A 120 -11.96 -2.50 -38.89
C PHE A 120 -12.19 -1.00 -39.11
N MET A 121 -13.16 -0.68 -39.97
CA MET A 121 -13.64 0.70 -40.16
C MET A 121 -14.68 1.00 -39.09
N THR A 122 -14.28 1.71 -38.04
CA THR A 122 -15.21 2.26 -37.03
C THR A 122 -15.25 3.77 -37.19
N GLY A 123 -16.25 4.28 -37.90
CA GLY A 123 -16.52 5.71 -38.04
C GLY A 123 -17.19 6.08 -39.35
N ASP A 124 -18.08 7.07 -39.29
CA ASP A 124 -18.70 7.73 -40.45
C ASP A 124 -17.66 8.07 -41.53
N MET A 125 -18.07 7.90 -42.78
CA MET A 125 -17.27 7.77 -44.02
C MET A 125 -16.22 8.85 -44.35
N ASP A 126 -15.93 9.80 -43.47
CA ASP A 126 -15.04 10.93 -43.75
C ASP A 126 -13.71 10.90 -42.98
N GLN A 127 -13.58 10.17 -41.86
CA GLN A 127 -12.30 9.89 -41.18
C GLN A 127 -12.37 8.57 -40.37
N PRO A 128 -11.83 7.44 -40.87
CA PRO A 128 -11.77 6.22 -40.07
C PRO A 128 -10.74 6.40 -38.96
N GLU A 129 -11.17 6.50 -37.72
CA GLU A 129 -10.27 6.32 -36.58
C GLU A 129 -9.80 4.87 -36.58
N ASN A 130 -8.51 4.66 -36.85
CA ASN A 130 -7.94 3.32 -36.89
C ASN A 130 -7.99 2.71 -35.48
N PHE A 131 -8.85 1.71 -35.31
CA PHE A 131 -8.86 0.86 -34.11
C PHE A 131 -7.49 0.20 -33.96
N GLN A 132 -6.83 0.44 -32.82
CA GLN A 132 -5.55 -0.20 -32.52
C GLN A 132 -5.51 -0.62 -31.05
N ILE A 133 -5.02 -1.84 -30.81
CA ILE A 133 -4.69 -2.32 -29.47
C ILE A 133 -3.31 -1.77 -29.10
N ILE A 134 -3.26 -0.91 -28.08
CA ILE A 134 -2.01 -0.31 -27.57
C ILE A 134 -1.28 -1.34 -26.70
N GLU A 135 -2.00 -1.91 -25.74
CA GLU A 135 -1.45 -2.78 -24.72
C GLU A 135 -2.53 -3.76 -24.26
N PHE A 136 -2.13 -4.93 -23.82
CA PHE A 136 -3.01 -5.85 -23.11
C PHE A 136 -2.24 -6.53 -21.98
N THR A 137 -2.94 -6.79 -20.87
CA THR A 137 -2.37 -7.42 -19.69
C THR A 137 -3.35 -8.43 -19.12
N THR A 138 -2.86 -9.63 -18.80
CA THR A 138 -3.62 -10.60 -18.02
C THR A 138 -3.65 -10.15 -16.56
N ILE A 139 -4.83 -10.21 -15.94
CA ILE A 139 -5.07 -9.79 -14.56
C ILE A 139 -5.91 -10.84 -13.82
N GLY A 140 -6.28 -10.52 -12.59
CA GLY A 140 -7.26 -11.31 -11.84
C GLY A 140 -6.65 -12.47 -11.05
N SER A 141 -7.45 -13.51 -10.84
CA SER A 141 -7.09 -14.70 -10.06
C SER A 141 -6.08 -15.60 -10.79
N TYR A 142 -6.17 -15.66 -12.13
CA TYR A 142 -5.26 -16.43 -12.98
C TYR A 142 -3.81 -15.97 -12.80
N THR A 143 -3.53 -14.67 -12.91
CA THR A 143 -2.14 -14.16 -12.77
C THR A 143 -1.60 -14.21 -11.35
N ARG A 144 -2.47 -14.17 -10.34
CA ARG A 144 -2.08 -14.24 -8.92
C ARG A 144 -1.94 -15.67 -8.40
N ASN A 145 -2.13 -16.69 -9.25
CA ASN A 145 -2.17 -18.09 -8.85
C ASN A 145 -3.18 -18.37 -7.72
N CYS A 146 -4.31 -17.65 -7.72
CA CYS A 146 -5.38 -17.75 -6.73
C CYS A 146 -6.69 -18.21 -7.38
N LEU A 147 -6.61 -19.05 -8.41
CA LEU A 147 -7.79 -19.67 -9.02
C LEU A 147 -8.44 -20.66 -8.07
N LEU A 148 -9.76 -20.75 -8.13
CA LEU A 148 -10.56 -21.70 -7.37
C LEU A 148 -11.20 -22.70 -8.32
N LYS A 149 -11.36 -23.94 -7.87
CA LYS A 149 -11.94 -25.04 -8.64
C LYS A 149 -13.33 -24.73 -9.19
N ASN A 150 -14.13 -23.95 -8.45
CA ASN A 150 -15.47 -23.52 -8.85
C ASN A 150 -15.51 -22.23 -9.69
N ASN A 151 -14.39 -21.54 -9.89
CA ASN A 151 -14.33 -20.27 -10.61
C ASN A 151 -13.07 -20.21 -11.49
N LYS A 152 -13.16 -20.87 -12.65
CA LYS A 152 -12.11 -20.95 -13.65
C LYS A 152 -12.29 -19.82 -14.68
N ARG A 153 -11.78 -18.64 -14.33
CA ARG A 153 -11.90 -17.45 -15.16
C ARG A 153 -10.53 -16.82 -15.39
N VAL A 154 -10.32 -16.34 -16.61
CA VAL A 154 -9.16 -15.55 -17.00
C VAL A 154 -9.66 -14.15 -17.32
N ASP A 155 -9.01 -13.16 -16.71
CA ASP A 155 -9.34 -11.75 -16.95
C ASP A 155 -8.20 -11.10 -17.74
N LEU A 156 -8.59 -10.37 -18.79
CA LEU A 156 -7.68 -9.61 -19.65
C LEU A 156 -8.14 -8.16 -19.63
N ALA A 157 -7.20 -7.24 -19.37
CA ALA A 157 -7.41 -5.83 -19.61
C ALA A 157 -6.77 -5.49 -20.97
N VAL A 158 -7.55 -4.88 -21.85
CA VAL A 158 -7.10 -4.45 -23.18
C VAL A 158 -7.22 -2.93 -23.24
N ILE A 159 -6.13 -2.27 -23.58
CA ILE A 159 -6.04 -0.83 -23.77
C ILE A 159 -6.04 -0.57 -25.26
N ILE A 160 -7.04 0.16 -25.72
CA ILE A 160 -7.24 0.54 -27.13
C ILE A 160 -6.99 2.03 -27.30
N SER A 161 -6.62 2.43 -28.52
CA SER A 161 -6.33 3.82 -28.87
C SER A 161 -7.58 4.71 -28.95
N THR A 162 -8.70 4.12 -29.32
CA THR A 162 -9.98 4.79 -29.51
C THR A 162 -10.91 4.61 -28.32
N LEU A 163 -12.01 5.36 -28.27
CA LEU A 163 -13.02 5.17 -27.23
C LEU A 163 -13.67 3.78 -27.38
N PRO A 164 -13.85 3.03 -26.29
CA PRO A 164 -14.54 1.75 -26.32
C PRO A 164 -16.03 1.95 -26.62
N THR A 165 -16.41 1.71 -27.87
CA THR A 165 -17.80 1.70 -28.34
C THR A 165 -18.29 0.27 -28.51
N HIS A 166 -19.61 0.08 -28.57
CA HIS A 166 -20.20 -1.25 -28.79
C HIS A 166 -19.71 -1.88 -30.10
N GLU A 167 -19.55 -1.08 -31.16
CA GLU A 167 -19.09 -1.54 -32.48
C GLU A 167 -17.60 -1.91 -32.50
N THR A 168 -16.79 -1.32 -31.63
CA THR A 168 -15.37 -1.70 -31.49
C THR A 168 -15.16 -2.98 -30.66
N ILE A 169 -16.17 -3.42 -29.91
CA ILE A 169 -16.05 -4.52 -28.93
C ILE A 169 -16.88 -5.75 -29.31
N GLY A 170 -17.98 -5.57 -30.05
CA GLY A 170 -18.94 -6.63 -30.41
C GLY A 170 -19.10 -6.82 -31.90
#